data_AF-A0A1V6NPH8-F1
#
_entry.id   AF-A0A1V6NPH8-F1
#
_cell.length_a   1.000
_cell.length_b   1.000
_cell.length_c   1.000
_cell.angle_alpha   90.00
_cell.angle_beta   90.00
_cell.angle_gamma   90.00
#
_symmetry.space_group_name_H-M   'P 1'
#
loop_
_entity.id
_entity.type
_entity.pdbx_description
1 polymer ?
#
loop_
_entity_poly.entity_id
_entity_poly.type
_entity_poly.pdbx_seq_one_letter_code
_entity_poly.pdbx_strand_id
1 'polypeptide(L)'
;MGQSDAAWALLGTTIRLAQTMGLHTERSTMHLPEYVRTKARALWSTIVWQDSLLCLCYDRPPIVSASGWPLDNSLIERQGLSYTEIMHFICRVGLDILGPEGLGITAVDRAIEYLRHFDSVHQKSQPHLYSRENCTTLKQHLEHLALKMHTSFCVSVACRPAMKQAQVQPPHSDILRSRAKGSLIDASRAFLDFQALSVVPLRSWSMVHTVLSSTLLLCMWEETRNDPECRDLQQRVIDVFSSSDSRSDDGTTSEPDSQWLSARHIRALVTLRGALDREGDPSTENENAATGSNTVPFDGNFESYLEMPNAFDISPVTYLDSIMNVPMFDFTQENGFL
;
A
#
# COMPACT_ATOMS: atom_id res chain seq x y z
N MET A 1 17.16 8.09 -4.71
CA MET A 1 15.70 8.07 -5.00
C MET A 1 15.04 7.09 -4.04
N GLY A 2 14.00 7.50 -3.31
CA GLY A 2 13.32 6.67 -2.29
C GLY A 2 12.80 7.43 -1.06
N GLN A 3 12.96 8.75 -0.99
CA GLN A 3 12.43 9.56 0.10
C GLN A 3 10.96 9.90 -0.14
N SER A 4 10.06 9.07 0.40
CA SER A 4 8.60 9.30 0.39
C SER A 4 8.21 10.69 0.90
N ASP A 5 9.01 11.24 1.80
CA ASP A 5 8.74 12.50 2.47
C ASP A 5 8.99 13.71 1.56
N ALA A 6 10.09 13.71 0.81
CA ALA A 6 10.36 14.72 -0.22
C ALA A 6 9.30 14.67 -1.33
N ALA A 7 8.88 13.46 -1.73
CA ALA A 7 7.81 13.28 -2.71
C ALA A 7 6.46 13.83 -2.20
N TRP A 8 6.14 13.62 -0.92
CA TRP A 8 4.93 14.17 -0.31
C TRP A 8 4.95 15.70 -0.24
N ALA A 9 6.09 16.30 0.14
CA ALA A 9 6.26 17.75 0.14
C ALA A 9 6.09 18.34 -1.29
N LEU A 10 6.73 17.73 -2.30
CA LEU A 10 6.58 18.13 -3.70
C LEU A 10 5.14 17.99 -4.19
N LEU A 11 4.44 16.92 -3.80
CA LEU A 11 3.04 16.73 -4.15
C LEU A 11 2.18 17.83 -3.54
N GLY A 12 2.42 18.21 -2.27
CA GLY A 12 1.77 19.34 -1.62
C GLY A 12 1.92 20.64 -2.41
N THR A 13 3.14 20.98 -2.84
CA THR A 13 3.39 22.15 -3.70
C THR A 13 2.65 22.03 -5.05
N THR A 14 2.70 20.85 -5.67
CA THR A 14 2.04 20.57 -6.96
C THR A 14 0.52 20.76 -6.86
N ILE A 15 -0.10 20.27 -5.78
CA ILE A 15 -1.53 20.44 -5.51
C ILE A 15 -1.86 21.92 -5.38
N ARG A 16 -1.09 22.69 -4.61
CA ARG A 16 -1.33 24.13 -4.44
C ARG A 16 -1.22 24.89 -5.76
N LEU A 17 -0.23 24.60 -6.59
CA LEU A 17 -0.11 25.19 -7.93
C LEU A 17 -1.32 24.86 -8.82
N ALA A 18 -1.77 23.61 -8.83
CA ALA A 18 -2.96 23.21 -9.57
C ALA A 18 -4.23 23.91 -9.06
N GLN A 19 -4.34 24.11 -7.74
CA GLN A 19 -5.42 24.88 -7.14
C GLN A 19 -5.40 26.35 -7.55
N THR A 20 -4.22 27.01 -7.54
CA THR A 20 -4.04 28.39 -8.01
C THR A 20 -4.44 28.57 -9.47
N MET A 21 -4.17 27.58 -10.32
CA MET A 21 -4.60 27.56 -11.71
C MET A 21 -6.09 27.22 -11.90
N GLY A 22 -6.83 26.91 -10.84
CA GLY A 22 -8.25 26.57 -10.91
C GLY A 22 -8.55 25.15 -11.43
N LEU A 23 -7.54 24.27 -11.56
CA LEU A 23 -7.73 22.93 -12.16
C LEU A 23 -8.59 22.00 -11.29
N HIS A 24 -8.71 22.31 -10.00
CA HIS A 24 -9.40 21.52 -9.00
C HIS A 24 -10.93 21.55 -9.08
N THR A 25 -11.52 22.48 -9.84
CA THR A 25 -12.98 22.52 -10.04
C THR A 25 -13.38 22.69 -11.50
N GLU A 26 -14.48 22.04 -11.87
CA GLU A 26 -15.10 22.23 -13.18
C GLU A 26 -15.49 23.69 -13.40
N ARG A 27 -16.10 24.33 -12.38
CA ARG A 27 -16.55 25.72 -12.41
C ARG A 27 -15.43 26.69 -12.81
N SER A 28 -14.25 26.54 -12.23
CA SER A 28 -13.09 27.39 -12.52
C SER A 28 -12.60 27.24 -13.96
N THR A 29 -12.88 26.12 -14.63
CA THR A 29 -12.42 25.85 -16.00
C THR A 29 -13.51 26.07 -17.06
N MET A 30 -14.75 26.37 -16.68
CA MET A 30 -15.88 26.45 -17.63
C MET A 30 -15.69 27.46 -18.76
N HIS A 31 -14.95 28.54 -18.52
CA HIS A 31 -14.63 29.59 -19.48
C HIS A 31 -13.57 29.18 -20.52
N LEU A 32 -12.87 28.05 -20.30
CA LEU A 32 -11.82 27.56 -21.17
C LEU A 32 -12.38 26.69 -22.31
N PRO A 33 -11.68 26.61 -23.46
CA PRO A 33 -12.04 25.68 -24.53
C PRO A 33 -12.08 24.23 -24.06
N GLU A 34 -12.96 23.41 -24.65
CA GLU A 34 -13.18 22.02 -24.22
C GLU A 34 -11.89 21.19 -24.11
N TYR A 35 -11.02 21.26 -25.12
CA TYR A 35 -9.75 20.53 -25.10
C TYR A 35 -8.84 20.90 -23.91
N VAL A 36 -8.93 22.14 -23.42
CA VAL A 36 -8.20 22.60 -22.23
C VAL A 36 -8.85 22.05 -20.96
N ARG A 37 -10.20 22.05 -20.90
CA ARG A 37 -10.95 21.47 -19.77
C ARG A 37 -10.66 19.98 -19.61
N THR A 38 -10.62 19.23 -20.73
CA THR A 38 -10.26 17.81 -20.70
C THR A 38 -8.86 17.59 -20.11
N LYS A 39 -7.87 18.42 -20.49
CA LYS A 39 -6.52 18.36 -19.93
C LYS A 39 -6.48 18.75 -18.45
N ALA A 40 -7.21 19.80 -18.06
CA ALA A 40 -7.32 20.24 -16.67
C ALA A 40 -7.89 19.13 -15.78
N ARG A 41 -8.98 18.48 -16.23
CA ARG A 41 -9.58 17.32 -15.56
C ARG A 41 -8.58 16.17 -15.45
N ALA A 42 -7.90 15.80 -16.53
CA ALA A 42 -6.92 14.72 -16.52
C ALA A 42 -5.74 14.99 -15.56
N LEU A 43 -5.21 16.22 -15.54
CA LEU A 43 -4.16 16.63 -14.62
C LEU A 43 -4.64 16.56 -13.17
N TRP A 44 -5.81 17.12 -12.87
CA TRP A 44 -6.38 17.05 -11.53
C TRP A 44 -6.65 15.62 -11.08
N SER A 45 -7.20 14.77 -11.96
CA SER A 45 -7.43 13.35 -11.64
C SER A 45 -6.13 12.60 -11.38
N THR A 46 -5.04 12.94 -12.07
CA THR A 46 -3.70 12.37 -11.81
C THR A 46 -3.18 12.80 -10.44
N ILE A 47 -3.35 14.08 -10.06
CA ILE A 47 -2.98 14.60 -8.75
C ILE A 47 -3.78 13.89 -7.65
N VAL A 48 -5.10 13.75 -7.84
CA VAL A 48 -6.00 13.04 -6.92
C VAL A 48 -5.57 11.59 -6.74
N TRP A 49 -5.18 10.92 -7.83
CA TRP A 49 -4.64 9.58 -7.77
C TRP A 49 -3.39 9.51 -6.89
N GLN A 50 -2.38 10.34 -7.16
CA GLN A 50 -1.15 10.33 -6.36
C GLN A 50 -1.38 10.63 -4.88
N ASP A 51 -2.20 11.64 -4.56
CA ASP A 51 -2.55 11.99 -3.16
C ASP A 51 -3.27 10.82 -2.47
N SER A 52 -4.27 10.23 -3.12
CA SER A 52 -5.02 9.11 -2.55
C SER A 52 -4.14 7.90 -2.22
N LEU A 53 -3.19 7.54 -3.08
CA LEU A 53 -2.28 6.43 -2.82
C LEU A 53 -1.35 6.71 -1.63
N LEU A 54 -0.82 7.93 -1.54
CA LEU A 54 0.02 8.34 -0.41
C LEU A 54 -0.76 8.32 0.90
N CYS A 55 -1.97 8.87 0.89
CA CYS A 55 -2.82 8.93 2.07
C CYS A 55 -3.22 7.54 2.57
N LEU A 56 -3.59 6.62 1.67
CA LEU A 56 -3.95 5.25 2.04
C LEU A 56 -2.77 4.45 2.62
N CYS A 57 -1.57 4.69 2.09
CA CYS A 57 -0.37 4.02 2.57
C CYS A 57 0.13 4.59 3.90
N TYR A 58 0.02 5.90 4.12
CA TYR A 58 0.59 6.57 5.30
C TYR A 58 -0.40 7.01 6.37
N ASP A 59 -1.68 6.66 6.21
CA ASP A 59 -2.76 7.10 7.08
C ASP A 59 -2.77 8.63 7.26
N ARG A 60 -2.42 9.35 6.18
CA ARG A 60 -2.37 10.82 6.17
C ARG A 60 -3.71 11.37 5.69
N PRO A 61 -4.18 12.50 6.24
CA PRO A 61 -5.36 13.16 5.70
C PRO A 61 -5.08 13.64 4.27
N PRO A 62 -6.04 13.50 3.34
CA PRO A 62 -5.87 13.97 1.98
C PRO A 62 -5.82 15.49 1.91
N ILE A 63 -4.97 16.00 1.00
CA ILE A 63 -4.84 17.42 0.70
C ILE A 63 -5.87 17.82 -0.36
N VAL A 64 -6.15 16.90 -1.30
CA VAL A 64 -7.10 17.11 -2.38
C VAL A 64 -8.54 16.83 -1.94
N SER A 65 -9.50 17.44 -2.63
CA SER A 65 -10.90 17.03 -2.61
C SER A 65 -11.32 16.58 -4.00
N ALA A 66 -12.06 15.46 -4.08
CA ALA A 66 -12.64 14.99 -5.33
C ALA A 66 -13.93 15.74 -5.72
N SER A 67 -14.51 16.54 -4.82
CA SER A 67 -15.82 17.19 -4.98
C SER A 67 -15.88 18.21 -6.13
N GLY A 68 -14.76 18.83 -6.49
CA GLY A 68 -14.72 19.88 -7.51
C GLY A 68 -14.99 19.38 -8.94
N TRP A 69 -14.92 18.08 -9.16
CA TRP A 69 -15.27 17.43 -10.43
C TRP A 69 -16.29 16.33 -10.11
N PRO A 70 -17.58 16.46 -10.40
CA PRO A 70 -18.52 15.37 -10.13
C PRO A 70 -18.12 14.12 -10.91
N LEU A 71 -18.38 12.94 -10.32
CA LEU A 71 -18.26 11.71 -11.09
C LEU A 71 -19.31 11.80 -12.20
N ASP A 72 -18.93 11.49 -13.43
CA ASP A 72 -19.91 11.47 -14.50
C ASP A 72 -20.88 10.33 -14.20
N ASN A 73 -22.18 10.63 -14.07
CA ASN A 73 -23.22 9.61 -13.85
C ASN A 73 -23.18 8.54 -14.95
N SER A 74 -22.69 8.89 -16.15
CA SER A 74 -22.48 7.93 -17.23
C SER A 74 -21.48 6.82 -16.86
N LEU A 75 -20.48 7.09 -16.01
CA LEU A 75 -19.53 6.06 -15.53
C LEU A 75 -20.19 5.03 -14.64
N ILE A 76 -21.27 5.40 -13.95
CA ILE A 76 -22.03 4.49 -13.09
C ILE A 76 -22.81 3.49 -13.95
N GLU A 77 -23.30 3.89 -15.11
CA GLU A 77 -24.13 3.06 -15.98
C GLU A 77 -23.32 2.34 -17.09
N ARG A 78 -22.13 2.85 -17.42
CA ARG A 78 -21.31 2.35 -18.53
C ARG A 78 -20.58 1.05 -18.21
N GLN A 79 -20.56 0.15 -19.19
CA GLN A 79 -19.77 -1.07 -19.23
C GLN A 79 -18.47 -0.86 -20.00
N GLY A 80 -17.46 -1.71 -19.75
CA GLY A 80 -16.18 -1.65 -20.45
C GLY A 80 -15.29 -0.48 -20.01
N LEU A 81 -15.29 -0.18 -18.71
CA LEU A 81 -14.46 0.85 -18.10
C LEU A 81 -12.97 0.51 -18.28
N SER A 82 -12.21 1.50 -18.75
CA SER A 82 -10.77 1.42 -18.93
C SER A 82 -10.03 1.42 -17.59
N TYR A 83 -8.77 1.01 -17.61
CA TYR A 83 -7.89 0.99 -16.44
C TYR A 83 -7.88 2.34 -15.70
N THR A 84 -7.68 3.43 -16.42
CA THR A 84 -7.62 4.79 -15.86
C THR A 84 -8.93 5.20 -15.20
N GLU A 85 -10.07 4.84 -15.78
CA GLU A 85 -11.39 5.19 -15.21
C GLU A 85 -11.65 4.46 -13.90
N ILE A 86 -11.31 3.17 -13.85
CA ILE A 86 -11.44 2.38 -12.61
C ILE A 86 -10.48 2.91 -11.55
N MET A 87 -9.24 3.24 -11.92
CA MET A 87 -8.29 3.83 -10.98
C MET A 87 -8.80 5.16 -10.42
N HIS A 88 -9.37 6.04 -11.24
CA HIS A 88 -9.99 7.28 -10.73
C HIS A 88 -11.15 7.01 -9.77
N PHE A 89 -11.97 5.99 -10.04
CA PHE A 89 -13.06 5.58 -9.15
C PHE A 89 -12.51 5.05 -7.81
N ILE A 90 -11.56 4.12 -7.85
CA ILE A 90 -10.96 3.53 -6.66
C ILE A 90 -10.27 4.59 -5.80
N CYS A 91 -9.56 5.53 -6.42
CA CYS A 91 -8.92 6.64 -5.69
C CYS A 91 -9.94 7.49 -4.93
N ARG A 92 -11.13 7.73 -5.50
CA ARG A 92 -12.20 8.47 -4.81
C ARG A 92 -12.75 7.71 -3.62
N VAL A 93 -13.08 6.44 -3.80
CA VAL A 93 -13.52 5.58 -2.70
C VAL A 93 -12.43 5.51 -1.62
N GLY A 94 -11.16 5.45 -2.01
CA GLY A 94 -10.01 5.52 -1.12
C GLY A 94 -9.95 6.80 -0.28
N LEU A 95 -10.21 7.96 -0.89
CA LEU A 95 -10.32 9.23 -0.15
C LEU A 95 -11.52 9.24 0.80
N ASP A 96 -12.64 8.64 0.40
CA ASP A 96 -13.84 8.56 1.25
C ASP A 96 -13.61 7.65 2.46
N ILE A 97 -12.85 6.56 2.31
CA ILE A 97 -12.45 5.66 3.42
C ILE A 97 -11.64 6.42 4.48
N LEU A 98 -10.82 7.38 4.07
CA LEU A 98 -10.00 8.24 4.95
C LEU A 98 -10.77 9.44 5.50
N GLY A 99 -12.01 9.64 5.06
CA GLY A 99 -12.86 10.72 5.51
C GLY A 99 -13.26 10.58 6.98
N PRO A 100 -13.72 11.66 7.63
CA PRO A 100 -14.21 11.60 9.00
C PRO A 100 -15.39 10.63 9.11
N GLU A 101 -15.45 9.88 10.21
CA GLU A 101 -16.52 8.92 10.44
C GLU A 101 -17.90 9.61 10.44
N GLY A 102 -18.76 9.23 9.50
CA GLY A 102 -20.13 9.73 9.42
C GLY A 102 -20.95 9.35 10.65
N LEU A 103 -21.78 10.29 11.13
CA LEU A 103 -22.68 10.07 12.26
C LEU A 103 -23.71 8.98 11.93
N GLY A 104 -23.75 7.92 12.73
CA GLY A 104 -24.85 6.94 12.73
C GLY A 104 -24.68 5.66 11.90
N ILE A 105 -23.53 5.46 11.22
CA ILE A 105 -23.23 4.20 10.51
C ILE A 105 -22.03 3.52 11.19
N THR A 106 -22.12 2.21 11.45
CA THR A 106 -21.00 1.46 12.06
C THR A 106 -19.82 1.37 11.08
N ALA A 107 -18.60 1.25 11.60
CA ALA A 107 -17.40 1.08 10.76
C ALA A 107 -17.48 -0.18 9.87
N VAL A 108 -18.15 -1.23 10.35
CA VAL A 108 -18.36 -2.48 9.61
C VAL A 108 -19.33 -2.28 8.43
N ASP A 109 -20.44 -1.59 8.66
CA ASP A 109 -21.43 -1.33 7.60
C ASP A 109 -20.84 -0.46 6.48
N ARG A 110 -20.09 0.59 6.85
CA ARG A 110 -19.35 1.42 5.88
C ARG A 110 -18.33 0.59 5.09
N ALA A 111 -17.56 -0.26 5.75
CA ALA A 111 -16.61 -1.15 5.08
C ALA A 111 -17.31 -2.05 4.05
N ILE A 112 -18.45 -2.64 4.41
CA ILE A 112 -19.25 -3.47 3.49
C ILE A 112 -19.74 -2.65 2.28
N GLU A 113 -20.16 -1.41 2.48
CA GLU A 113 -20.56 -0.51 1.39
C GLU A 113 -19.39 -0.23 0.43
N TYR A 114 -18.19 0.06 0.94
CA TYR A 114 -17.00 0.23 0.10
C TYR A 114 -16.66 -1.03 -0.69
N LEU A 115 -16.75 -2.21 -0.07
CA LEU A 115 -16.55 -3.49 -0.79
C LEU A 115 -17.54 -3.67 -1.94
N ARG A 116 -18.82 -3.33 -1.73
CA ARG A 116 -19.83 -3.35 -2.80
C ARG A 116 -19.50 -2.40 -3.92
N HIS A 117 -18.96 -1.21 -3.61
CA HIS A 117 -18.51 -0.26 -4.64
C HIS A 117 -17.33 -0.81 -5.44
N PHE A 118 -16.34 -1.42 -4.80
CA PHE A 118 -15.21 -2.07 -5.49
C PHE A 118 -15.67 -3.22 -6.39
N ASP A 119 -16.57 -4.08 -5.89
CA ASP A 119 -17.08 -5.21 -6.66
C ASP A 119 -17.91 -4.73 -7.87
N SER A 120 -18.74 -3.70 -7.67
CA SER A 120 -19.57 -3.11 -8.73
C SER A 120 -18.74 -2.49 -9.86
N VAL A 121 -17.69 -1.74 -9.54
CA VAL A 121 -16.83 -1.15 -10.58
C VAL A 121 -15.98 -2.21 -11.28
N HIS A 122 -15.52 -3.23 -10.55
CA HIS A 122 -14.72 -4.31 -11.11
C HIS A 122 -15.51 -5.11 -12.16
N GLN A 123 -16.80 -5.39 -11.90
CA GLN A 123 -17.69 -6.05 -12.85
C GLN A 123 -17.91 -5.26 -14.15
N LYS A 124 -17.72 -3.93 -14.13
CA LYS A 124 -17.90 -3.05 -15.29
C LYS A 124 -16.62 -2.84 -16.09
N SER A 125 -15.51 -3.44 -15.66
CA SER A 125 -14.20 -3.26 -16.28
C SER A 125 -14.12 -3.87 -17.68
N GLN A 126 -13.14 -3.42 -18.49
CA GLN A 126 -12.79 -4.11 -19.72
C GLN A 126 -12.35 -5.56 -19.44
N PRO A 127 -12.60 -6.53 -20.35
CA PRO A 127 -12.38 -7.94 -20.08
C PRO A 127 -10.97 -8.31 -19.60
N HIS A 128 -9.94 -7.64 -20.12
CA HIS A 128 -8.54 -7.89 -19.74
C HIS A 128 -8.23 -7.45 -18.31
N LEU A 129 -8.97 -6.47 -17.77
CA LEU A 129 -8.82 -6.01 -16.40
C LEU A 129 -9.47 -6.99 -15.40
N TYR A 130 -10.54 -7.65 -15.83
CA TYR A 130 -11.24 -8.66 -15.03
C TYR A 130 -10.46 -9.98 -14.94
N SER A 131 -9.98 -10.50 -16.07
CA SER A 131 -9.29 -11.80 -16.11
C SER A 131 -8.02 -11.75 -16.96
N ARG A 132 -6.95 -12.34 -16.41
CA ARG A 132 -5.67 -12.55 -17.11
C ARG A 132 -5.86 -13.24 -18.46
N GLU A 133 -6.81 -14.16 -18.59
CA GLU A 133 -7.06 -14.92 -19.83
C GLU A 133 -7.48 -14.03 -21.01
N ASN A 134 -8.04 -12.85 -20.73
CA ASN A 134 -8.44 -11.88 -21.73
C ASN A 134 -7.31 -10.87 -22.08
N CYS A 135 -6.14 -10.98 -21.43
CA CYS A 135 -5.00 -10.13 -21.74
C CYS A 135 -4.32 -10.62 -23.03
N THR A 136 -4.39 -9.82 -24.09
CA THR A 136 -3.80 -10.14 -25.40
C THR A 136 -2.46 -9.44 -25.65
N THR A 137 -2.12 -8.43 -24.84
CA THR A 137 -0.88 -7.67 -24.96
C THR A 137 -0.17 -7.56 -23.61
N LEU A 138 1.14 -7.31 -23.64
CA LEU A 138 1.90 -7.04 -22.41
C LEU A 138 1.30 -5.86 -21.63
N LYS A 139 0.96 -4.77 -22.33
CA LYS A 139 0.32 -3.60 -21.71
C LYS A 139 -0.94 -3.98 -20.94
N GLN A 140 -1.84 -4.76 -21.54
CA GLN A 140 -3.06 -5.22 -20.88
C GLN A 140 -2.77 -6.08 -19.65
N HIS A 141 -1.76 -6.94 -19.72
CA HIS A 141 -1.35 -7.76 -18.58
C HIS A 141 -0.79 -6.90 -17.44
N LEU A 142 0.02 -5.89 -17.75
CA LEU A 142 0.53 -4.95 -16.73
C LEU A 142 -0.62 -4.11 -16.11
N GLU A 143 -1.59 -3.66 -16.91
CA GLU A 143 -2.78 -2.95 -16.40
C GLU A 143 -3.63 -3.85 -15.48
N HIS A 144 -3.83 -5.12 -15.86
CA HIS A 144 -4.53 -6.11 -15.02
C HIS A 144 -3.83 -6.28 -13.67
N LEU A 145 -2.52 -6.51 -13.67
CA LEU A 145 -1.74 -6.70 -12.44
C LEU A 145 -1.70 -5.44 -11.57
N ALA A 146 -1.49 -4.27 -12.18
CA ALA A 146 -1.53 -2.99 -11.47
C ALA A 146 -2.90 -2.74 -10.81
N LEU A 147 -3.99 -3.00 -11.55
CA LEU A 147 -5.34 -2.83 -11.03
C LEU A 147 -5.62 -3.80 -9.89
N LYS A 148 -5.27 -5.08 -10.07
CA LYS A 148 -5.44 -6.10 -9.03
C LYS A 148 -4.71 -5.69 -7.75
N MET A 149 -3.46 -5.25 -7.87
CA MET A 149 -2.65 -4.83 -6.74
C MET A 149 -3.26 -3.62 -6.00
N HIS A 150 -3.66 -2.56 -6.71
CA HIS A 150 -4.27 -1.37 -6.09
C HIS A 150 -5.65 -1.64 -5.49
N THR A 151 -6.48 -2.43 -6.17
CA THR A 151 -7.83 -2.80 -5.68
C THR A 151 -7.71 -3.63 -4.41
N SER A 152 -6.82 -4.64 -4.40
CA SER A 152 -6.55 -5.46 -3.23
C SER A 152 -6.08 -4.63 -2.04
N PHE A 153 -5.20 -3.66 -2.26
CA PHE A 153 -4.78 -2.76 -1.17
C PHE A 153 -5.96 -1.95 -0.62
N CYS A 154 -6.78 -1.35 -1.47
CA CYS A 154 -7.95 -0.58 -1.04
C CYS A 154 -8.96 -1.44 -0.27
N VAL A 155 -9.18 -2.68 -0.72
CA VAL A 155 -10.00 -3.67 0.00
C VAL A 155 -9.40 -3.97 1.38
N SER A 156 -8.09 -4.18 1.49
CA SER A 156 -7.46 -4.44 2.79
C SER A 156 -7.60 -3.24 3.75
N VAL A 157 -7.51 -2.01 3.24
CA VAL A 157 -7.69 -0.79 4.04
C VAL A 157 -9.14 -0.68 4.51
N ALA A 158 -10.12 -0.90 3.62
CA ALA A 158 -11.54 -0.89 3.97
C ALA A 158 -11.88 -1.95 5.03
N CYS A 159 -11.21 -3.10 5.01
CA CYS A 159 -11.43 -4.18 5.97
C CYS A 159 -10.64 -4.04 7.29
N ARG A 160 -9.84 -2.99 7.49
CA ARG A 160 -9.11 -2.74 8.75
C ARG A 160 -9.94 -2.86 10.03
N PRO A 161 -11.22 -2.43 10.09
CA PRO A 161 -12.04 -2.61 11.28
C PRO A 161 -12.13 -4.06 11.78
N ALA A 162 -12.03 -5.04 10.88
CA ALA A 162 -12.13 -6.46 11.21
C ALA A 162 -10.79 -7.12 11.59
N MET A 163 -9.68 -6.43 11.36
CA MET A 163 -8.33 -6.83 11.74
C MET A 163 -7.90 -6.26 13.10
N LYS A 164 -8.70 -5.36 13.70
CA LYS A 164 -8.47 -4.86 15.04
C LYS A 164 -8.90 -5.91 16.07
N GLN A 165 -8.12 -6.09 17.13
CA GLN A 165 -8.49 -6.95 18.25
C GLN A 165 -9.70 -6.36 18.96
N ALA A 166 -10.82 -7.09 18.97
CA ALA A 166 -12.03 -6.74 19.69
C ALA A 166 -12.41 -7.89 20.62
N GLN A 167 -12.79 -7.57 21.86
CA GLN A 167 -13.25 -8.58 22.83
C GLN A 167 -14.52 -9.31 22.38
N VAL A 168 -15.35 -8.66 21.55
CA VAL A 168 -16.54 -9.23 20.93
C VAL A 168 -16.51 -8.87 19.46
N GLN A 169 -16.57 -9.89 18.60
CA GLN A 169 -16.60 -9.68 17.16
C GLN A 169 -17.96 -9.09 16.75
N PRO A 170 -17.99 -7.94 16.06
CA PRO A 170 -19.23 -7.38 15.57
C PRO A 170 -19.86 -8.31 14.51
N PRO A 171 -21.19 -8.30 14.37
CA PRO A 171 -21.88 -9.07 13.32
C PRO A 171 -21.35 -8.68 11.93
N HIS A 172 -21.30 -9.65 11.01
CA HIS A 172 -20.75 -9.51 9.64
C HIS A 172 -19.24 -9.28 9.54
N SER A 173 -18.49 -9.31 10.65
CA SER A 173 -17.02 -9.25 10.64
C SER A 173 -16.38 -10.36 9.79
N ASP A 174 -16.94 -11.57 9.76
CA ASP A 174 -16.42 -12.70 8.98
C ASP A 174 -16.26 -12.39 7.48
N ILE A 175 -17.20 -11.63 6.91
CA ILE A 175 -17.14 -11.21 5.51
C ILE A 175 -15.91 -10.30 5.31
N LEU A 176 -15.73 -9.33 6.18
CA LEU A 176 -14.60 -8.40 6.12
C LEU A 176 -13.27 -9.11 6.34
N ARG A 177 -13.21 -10.08 7.27
CA ARG A 177 -12.01 -10.88 7.55
C ARG A 177 -11.63 -11.74 6.36
N SER A 178 -12.60 -12.43 5.76
CA SER A 178 -12.41 -13.22 4.55
C SER A 178 -11.90 -12.35 3.38
N ARG A 179 -12.53 -11.19 3.17
CA ARG A 179 -12.13 -10.24 2.12
C ARG A 179 -10.76 -9.65 2.37
N ALA A 180 -10.42 -9.33 3.61
CA ALA A 180 -9.08 -8.88 4.00
C ALA A 180 -8.03 -9.94 3.68
N LYS A 181 -8.17 -11.19 4.17
CA LYS A 181 -7.24 -12.28 3.88
C LYS A 181 -7.01 -12.46 2.37
N GLY A 182 -8.09 -12.58 1.61
CA GLY A 182 -8.01 -12.72 0.16
C GLY A 182 -7.29 -11.55 -0.50
N SER A 183 -7.59 -10.31 -0.08
CA SER A 183 -6.96 -9.11 -0.63
C SER A 183 -5.46 -9.02 -0.35
N LEU A 184 -5.01 -9.38 0.86
CA LEU A 184 -3.59 -9.36 1.21
C LEU A 184 -2.80 -10.38 0.36
N ILE A 185 -3.34 -11.59 0.21
CA ILE A 185 -2.76 -12.63 -0.66
C ILE A 185 -2.71 -12.16 -2.11
N ASP A 186 -3.82 -11.62 -2.61
CA ASP A 186 -3.92 -11.15 -3.99
C ASP A 186 -2.97 -9.99 -4.29
N ALA A 187 -2.78 -9.07 -3.34
CA ALA A 187 -1.81 -7.98 -3.47
C ALA A 187 -0.38 -8.51 -3.57
N SER A 188 0.02 -9.42 -2.68
CA SER A 188 1.36 -10.00 -2.69
C SER A 188 1.62 -10.83 -3.94
N ARG A 189 0.66 -11.67 -4.37
CA ARG A 189 0.77 -12.44 -5.63
C ARG A 189 0.85 -11.52 -6.84
N ALA A 190 -0.03 -10.52 -6.94
CA ALA A 190 -0.03 -9.58 -8.06
C ALA A 190 1.29 -8.82 -8.16
N PHE A 191 1.90 -8.42 -7.03
CA PHE A 191 3.22 -7.82 -7.02
C PHE A 191 4.30 -8.75 -7.59
N LEU A 192 4.35 -10.00 -7.13
CA LEU A 192 5.34 -10.99 -7.58
C LEU A 192 5.22 -11.28 -9.08
N ASP A 193 3.99 -11.38 -9.59
CA ASP A 193 3.71 -11.57 -11.01
C ASP A 193 4.06 -10.32 -11.82
N PHE A 194 3.79 -9.13 -11.28
CA PHE A 194 4.09 -7.86 -11.96
C PHE A 194 5.59 -7.61 -12.03
N GLN A 195 6.32 -7.81 -10.94
CA GLN A 195 7.76 -7.56 -10.91
C GLN A 195 8.53 -8.49 -11.86
N ALA A 196 8.02 -9.72 -12.06
CA ALA A 196 8.59 -10.66 -13.02
C ALA A 196 8.49 -10.18 -14.48
N LEU A 197 7.56 -9.28 -14.78
CA LEU A 197 7.32 -8.75 -16.12
C LEU A 197 7.84 -7.32 -16.32
N SER A 198 8.07 -6.57 -15.23
CA SER A 198 8.40 -5.16 -15.29
C SER A 198 9.08 -4.68 -14.00
N VAL A 199 9.99 -3.73 -14.12
CA VAL A 199 10.62 -3.06 -12.96
C VAL A 199 9.70 -2.04 -12.27
N VAL A 200 8.56 -1.71 -12.89
CA VAL A 200 7.61 -0.70 -12.40
C VAL A 200 7.20 -0.90 -10.93
N PRO A 201 6.75 -2.07 -10.46
CA PRO A 201 6.35 -2.26 -9.06
C PRO A 201 7.47 -2.04 -8.05
N LEU A 202 8.73 -2.26 -8.43
CA LEU A 202 9.89 -1.98 -7.57
C LEU A 202 10.23 -0.48 -7.52
N ARG A 203 9.94 0.26 -8.58
CA ARG A 203 10.17 1.73 -8.64
C ARG A 203 8.97 2.54 -8.17
N SER A 204 7.81 1.91 -8.07
CA SER A 204 6.58 2.53 -7.61
C SER A 204 6.49 2.38 -6.10
N TRP A 205 6.72 3.49 -5.40
CA TRP A 205 6.72 3.52 -3.95
C TRP A 205 5.41 2.96 -3.34
N SER A 206 4.25 3.30 -3.91
CA SER A 206 2.94 2.81 -3.42
C SER A 206 2.81 1.30 -3.59
N MET A 207 3.38 0.74 -4.65
CA MET A 207 3.36 -0.70 -4.88
C MET A 207 4.30 -1.43 -3.90
N VAL A 208 5.51 -0.92 -3.68
CA VAL A 208 6.41 -1.43 -2.63
C VAL A 208 5.72 -1.40 -1.26
N HIS A 209 5.07 -0.29 -0.92
CA HIS A 209 4.33 -0.16 0.33
C HIS A 209 3.19 -1.19 0.41
N THR A 210 2.38 -1.32 -0.63
CA THR A 210 1.27 -2.29 -0.70
C THR A 210 1.75 -3.71 -0.43
N VAL A 211 2.82 -4.18 -1.10
CA VAL A 211 3.28 -5.56 -0.92
C VAL A 211 3.89 -5.80 0.46
N LEU A 212 4.68 -4.86 0.98
CA LEU A 212 5.30 -4.99 2.31
C LEU A 212 4.23 -4.97 3.39
N SER A 213 3.29 -4.03 3.35
CA SER A 213 2.17 -3.96 4.29
C SER A 213 1.29 -5.21 4.22
N SER A 214 0.99 -5.69 3.01
CA SER A 214 0.14 -6.88 2.84
C SER A 214 0.80 -8.13 3.40
N THR A 215 2.07 -8.33 3.06
CA THR A 215 2.84 -9.50 3.51
C THR A 215 3.07 -9.45 5.01
N LEU A 216 3.38 -8.28 5.57
CA LEU A 216 3.59 -8.14 7.01
C LEU A 216 2.30 -8.44 7.79
N LEU A 217 1.15 -7.95 7.32
CA LEU A 217 -0.14 -8.32 7.90
C LEU A 217 -0.39 -9.84 7.83
N LEU A 218 -0.09 -10.49 6.71
CA LEU A 218 -0.24 -11.96 6.60
C LEU A 218 0.63 -12.71 7.62
N CYS A 219 1.85 -12.24 7.87
CA CYS A 219 2.78 -12.87 8.82
C CYS A 219 2.35 -12.71 10.28
N MET A 220 1.65 -11.64 10.63
CA MET A 220 1.33 -11.32 12.02
C MET A 220 -0.08 -11.75 12.40
N TRP A 221 -0.97 -11.80 11.42
CA TRP A 221 -2.37 -12.06 11.67
C TRP A 221 -2.60 -13.55 11.97
N GLU A 222 -3.27 -13.81 13.09
CA GLU A 222 -3.41 -15.11 13.75
C GLU A 222 -3.90 -16.22 12.80
N GLU A 223 -4.77 -15.88 11.86
CA GLU A 223 -5.43 -16.77 10.91
C GLU A 223 -4.61 -17.06 9.65
N THR A 224 -3.52 -16.32 9.42
CA THR A 224 -2.68 -16.43 8.22
C THR A 224 -1.23 -16.73 8.53
N ARG A 225 -0.72 -16.40 9.72
CA ARG A 225 0.69 -16.57 10.08
C ARG A 225 1.21 -18.00 9.89
N ASN A 226 0.36 -18.99 10.15
CA ASN A 226 0.71 -20.41 10.04
C ASN A 226 0.39 -21.03 8.66
N ASP A 227 -0.18 -20.26 7.75
CA ASP A 227 -0.62 -20.72 6.43
C ASP A 227 0.60 -20.90 5.50
N PRO A 228 0.85 -22.11 4.95
CA PRO A 228 2.00 -22.36 4.09
C PRO A 228 2.02 -21.49 2.82
N GLU A 229 0.85 -21.13 2.28
CA GLU A 229 0.77 -20.23 1.11
C GLU A 229 1.26 -18.82 1.48
N CYS A 230 0.88 -18.33 2.67
CA CYS A 230 1.27 -17.01 3.14
C CYS A 230 2.79 -16.94 3.41
N ARG A 231 3.37 -18.03 3.93
CA ARG A 231 4.83 -18.13 4.12
C ARG A 231 5.61 -18.21 2.81
N ASP A 232 5.12 -18.93 1.80
CA ASP A 232 5.74 -18.93 0.46
C ASP A 232 5.76 -17.50 -0.12
N LEU A 233 4.63 -16.79 -0.02
CA LEU A 233 4.55 -15.40 -0.46
C LEU A 233 5.54 -14.51 0.30
N GLN A 234 5.65 -14.66 1.62
CA GLN A 234 6.63 -13.94 2.45
C GLN A 234 8.06 -14.17 1.97
N GLN A 235 8.47 -15.44 1.81
CA GLN A 235 9.82 -15.78 1.34
C GLN A 235 10.11 -15.16 -0.01
N ARG A 236 9.20 -15.33 -0.98
CA ARG A 236 9.39 -14.81 -2.34
C ARG A 236 9.47 -13.29 -2.39
N VAL A 237 8.70 -12.60 -1.54
CA VAL A 237 8.79 -11.14 -1.39
C VAL A 237 10.18 -10.76 -0.85
N ILE A 238 10.64 -11.42 0.21
CA ILE A 238 11.99 -11.20 0.78
C ILE A 238 13.06 -11.40 -0.30
N ASP A 239 12.99 -12.47 -1.08
CA ASP A 239 13.98 -12.80 -2.12
C ASP A 239 14.06 -11.72 -3.20
N VAL A 240 12.90 -11.19 -3.64
CA VAL A 240 12.83 -10.11 -4.64
C VAL A 240 13.51 -8.85 -4.15
N PHE A 241 13.24 -8.43 -2.91
CA PHE A 241 13.87 -7.23 -2.34
C PHE A 241 15.36 -7.44 -2.05
N SER A 242 15.77 -8.63 -1.62
CA SER A 242 17.17 -8.98 -1.36
C SER A 242 18.02 -9.02 -2.64
N SER A 243 17.46 -9.58 -3.72
CA SER A 243 18.13 -9.65 -5.03
C SER A 243 18.23 -8.29 -5.71
N SER A 244 17.37 -7.34 -5.35
CA SER A 244 17.40 -5.99 -5.90
C SER A 244 18.50 -5.14 -5.26
N ASP A 245 18.79 -5.38 -3.98
CA ASP A 245 19.80 -4.66 -3.20
C ASP A 245 21.23 -5.04 -3.64
N SER A 246 21.47 -6.32 -3.95
CA SER A 246 22.79 -6.79 -4.41
C SER A 246 23.17 -6.30 -5.81
N ARG A 247 22.19 -5.96 -6.66
CA ARG A 247 22.43 -5.43 -8.02
C ARG A 247 22.90 -3.96 -8.01
N SER A 248 22.72 -3.25 -6.91
CA SER A 248 23.19 -1.87 -6.74
C SER A 248 24.65 -1.76 -6.28
N ASP A 249 25.24 -2.84 -5.76
CA ASP A 249 26.54 -2.81 -5.06
C ASP A 249 27.74 -3.23 -5.94
N ASP A 250 27.51 -3.45 -7.24
CA ASP A 250 28.53 -3.93 -8.17
C ASP A 250 29.40 -2.75 -8.71
N GLY A 251 30.33 -2.27 -7.87
CA GLY A 251 31.68 -1.92 -8.35
C GLY A 251 32.12 -0.46 -8.48
N THR A 252 31.38 0.56 -8.01
CA THR A 252 31.91 1.95 -7.99
C THR A 252 31.55 2.69 -6.71
N THR A 253 32.57 3.02 -5.91
CA THR A 253 32.60 4.03 -4.83
C THR A 253 31.29 4.24 -4.08
N SER A 254 31.24 3.71 -2.86
CA SER A 254 30.22 3.89 -1.84
C SER A 254 29.90 5.38 -1.57
N GLU A 255 28.96 5.91 -2.34
CA GLU A 255 28.15 7.03 -1.90
C GLU A 255 27.06 6.50 -0.96
N PRO A 256 26.81 7.15 0.19
CA PRO A 256 25.75 6.75 1.13
C PRO A 256 24.32 6.92 0.58
N ASP A 257 24.16 7.26 -0.70
CA ASP A 257 22.90 7.65 -1.36
C ASP A 257 22.21 6.48 -2.11
N SER A 258 22.76 5.27 -1.98
CA SER A 258 22.30 4.05 -2.69
C SER A 258 21.07 3.37 -2.07
N GLN A 259 20.58 3.86 -0.93
CA GLN A 259 19.43 3.26 -0.24
C GLN A 259 18.12 3.60 -0.97
N TRP A 260 17.68 2.71 -1.86
CA TRP A 260 16.49 2.91 -2.69
C TRP A 260 15.17 2.72 -1.93
N LEU A 261 15.19 1.97 -0.83
CA LEU A 261 14.07 1.79 0.09
C LEU A 261 14.08 2.87 1.17
N SER A 262 12.89 3.37 1.52
CA SER A 262 12.75 4.23 2.70
C SER A 262 13.02 3.46 3.99
N ALA A 263 13.46 4.15 5.06
CA ALA A 263 13.75 3.53 6.35
C ALA A 263 12.60 2.66 6.90
N ARG A 264 11.34 3.10 6.71
CA ARG A 264 10.14 2.34 7.08
C ARG A 264 9.97 1.04 6.29
N HIS A 265 10.26 1.05 4.98
CA HIS A 265 10.24 -0.16 4.16
C HIS A 265 11.33 -1.14 4.56
N ILE A 266 12.50 -0.63 4.94
CA ILE A 266 13.61 -1.44 5.43
C ILE A 266 13.24 -2.09 6.75
N ARG A 267 12.68 -1.33 7.70
CA ARG A 267 12.17 -1.90 8.96
C ARG A 267 11.14 -3.00 8.71
N ALA A 268 10.18 -2.77 7.82
CA ALA A 268 9.21 -3.81 7.46
C ALA A 268 9.87 -5.06 6.88
N LEU A 269 10.86 -4.91 5.99
CA LEU A 269 11.60 -6.04 5.41
C LEU A 269 12.42 -6.79 6.48
N VAL A 270 13.05 -6.08 7.41
CA VAL A 270 13.77 -6.67 8.54
C VAL A 270 12.81 -7.45 9.44
N THR A 271 11.64 -6.88 9.76
CA THR A 271 10.60 -7.56 10.54
C THR A 271 10.11 -8.82 9.83
N LEU A 272 9.89 -8.76 8.50
CA LEU A 272 9.50 -9.92 7.71
C LEU A 272 10.55 -11.04 7.75
N ARG A 273 11.84 -10.71 7.67
CA ARG A 273 12.92 -11.70 7.80
C ARG A 273 12.94 -12.33 9.20
N GLY A 274 12.89 -11.51 10.24
CA GLY A 274 12.88 -12.00 11.63
C GLY A 274 11.67 -12.89 11.96
N ALA A 275 10.51 -12.62 11.36
CA ALA A 275 9.32 -13.47 11.52
C ALA A 275 9.49 -14.85 10.87
N LEU A 276 10.21 -14.94 9.75
CA LEU A 276 10.50 -16.19 9.06
C LEU A 276 11.52 -17.04 9.85
N ASP A 277 12.59 -16.41 10.34
CA ASP A 277 13.68 -17.10 11.04
C ASP A 277 13.22 -17.74 12.37
N ARG A 278 12.28 -17.09 13.08
CA ARG A 278 11.71 -17.59 14.35
C ARG A 278 10.93 -18.90 14.20
N GLU A 279 10.45 -19.23 13.01
CA GLU A 279 9.70 -20.46 12.75
C GLU A 279 10.54 -21.56 12.09
N GLY A 280 11.74 -21.21 11.59
CA GLY A 280 12.71 -22.15 11.00
C GLY A 280 13.45 -23.01 12.02
N ASP A 281 13.27 -22.75 13.32
CA ASP A 281 13.90 -23.50 14.41
C ASP A 281 12.88 -24.26 15.28
N PRO A 282 12.41 -25.46 14.87
CA PRO A 282 11.61 -26.32 15.71
C PRO A 282 12.45 -27.32 16.55
N SER A 283 13.77 -27.14 16.71
CA SER A 283 14.57 -28.08 17.52
C SER A 283 15.95 -27.56 17.92
N THR A 284 16.07 -26.94 19.10
CA THR A 284 17.08 -27.30 20.13
C THR A 284 16.89 -26.49 21.41
N GLU A 285 15.94 -26.87 22.25
CA GLU A 285 16.19 -26.82 23.70
C GLU A 285 17.07 -28.02 24.05
N ASN A 286 18.37 -27.88 23.79
CA ASN A 286 19.38 -28.66 24.50
C ASN A 286 20.69 -27.87 24.52
N GLU A 287 21.26 -27.81 25.71
CA GLU A 287 22.45 -27.04 26.07
C GLU A 287 23.68 -27.37 25.20
N ASN A 288 24.51 -26.33 25.04
CA ASN A 288 25.95 -26.30 24.75
C ASN A 288 26.43 -26.01 23.33
N ALA A 289 26.96 -24.79 23.22
CA ALA A 289 28.26 -24.42 22.64
C ALA A 289 28.48 -24.51 21.13
N ALA A 290 28.54 -23.30 20.55
CA ALA A 290 29.58 -22.82 19.63
C ALA A 290 29.86 -23.64 18.37
N THR A 291 29.35 -23.19 17.22
CA THR A 291 30.20 -22.96 16.03
C THR A 291 29.49 -22.04 15.02
N GLY A 292 30.25 -21.09 14.46
CA GLY A 292 29.74 -19.95 13.71
C GLY A 292 29.06 -20.27 12.39
N SER A 293 27.99 -19.53 12.12
CA SER A 293 27.43 -19.34 10.79
C SER A 293 27.77 -17.92 10.34
N ASN A 294 28.40 -17.80 9.18
CA ASN A 294 28.76 -16.53 8.56
C ASN A 294 27.50 -15.81 8.07
N THR A 295 26.88 -15.03 8.95
CA THR A 295 26.02 -13.92 8.54
C THR A 295 26.92 -12.75 8.16
N VAL A 296 26.82 -12.30 6.92
CA VAL A 296 27.43 -11.04 6.49
C VAL A 296 26.77 -9.94 7.34
N PRO A 297 27.50 -9.19 8.18
CA PRO A 297 26.90 -8.12 8.96
C PRO A 297 26.52 -6.99 8.00
N PHE A 298 25.26 -6.57 8.05
CA PHE A 298 24.88 -5.26 7.53
C PHE A 298 25.46 -4.24 8.53
N ASP A 299 26.62 -3.66 8.19
CA ASP A 299 27.32 -2.69 9.03
C ASP A 299 26.58 -1.35 8.99
N GLY A 300 25.49 -1.29 9.74
CA GLY A 300 24.71 -0.10 10.00
C GLY A 300 24.31 -0.14 11.46
N ASN A 301 24.92 0.73 12.26
CA ASN A 301 24.69 0.90 13.69
C ASN A 301 23.22 1.32 13.95
N PHE A 302 22.30 0.35 13.90
CA PHE A 302 20.83 0.53 13.94
C PHE A 302 20.23 -0.13 15.20
N GLU A 303 21.04 -0.47 16.20
CA GLU A 303 20.57 -1.08 17.46
C GLU A 303 19.90 -0.09 18.42
N SER A 304 19.82 1.20 18.11
CA SER A 304 19.15 2.20 18.98
C SER A 304 17.65 2.39 18.68
N TYR A 305 17.00 1.49 17.94
CA TYR A 305 15.61 1.69 17.55
C TYR A 305 14.66 1.18 18.63
N LEU A 306 13.84 2.12 19.15
CA LEU A 306 12.53 1.95 19.80
C LEU A 306 12.20 0.50 20.18
N GLU A 307 12.04 0.23 21.48
CA GLU A 307 11.40 -1.01 21.97
C GLU A 307 10.10 -1.24 21.18
N MET A 308 10.16 -2.11 20.18
CA MET A 308 9.02 -2.44 19.36
C MET A 308 8.07 -3.27 20.23
N PRO A 309 6.78 -2.90 20.34
CA PRO A 309 5.80 -3.71 21.04
C PRO A 309 5.85 -5.14 20.51
N ASN A 310 5.67 -6.14 21.37
CA ASN A 310 5.66 -7.51 20.93
C ASN A 310 4.52 -7.70 19.91
N ALA A 311 4.81 -8.22 18.72
CA ALA A 311 3.89 -8.27 17.57
C ALA A 311 2.58 -9.03 17.86
N PHE A 312 2.58 -9.86 18.90
CA PHE A 312 1.47 -10.72 19.30
C PHE A 312 0.58 -10.10 20.40
N ASP A 313 1.00 -9.01 21.03
CA ASP A 313 0.28 -8.38 22.16
C ASP A 313 -0.60 -7.20 21.73
N ILE A 314 -0.51 -6.77 20.46
CA ILE A 314 -1.30 -5.68 19.87
C ILE A 314 -1.92 -6.11 18.55
N SER A 315 -2.97 -5.41 18.10
CA SER A 315 -3.64 -5.76 16.85
C SER A 315 -2.71 -5.66 15.63
N PRO A 316 -2.82 -6.55 14.62
CA PRO A 316 -1.95 -6.54 13.44
C PRO A 316 -1.88 -5.18 12.72
N VAL A 317 -3.01 -4.45 12.67
CA VAL A 317 -3.06 -3.11 12.07
C VAL A 317 -2.24 -2.12 12.89
N THR A 318 -2.37 -2.13 14.22
CA THR A 318 -1.61 -1.25 15.11
C THR A 318 -0.10 -1.50 15.02
N TYR A 319 0.30 -2.76 14.90
CA TYR A 319 1.71 -3.10 14.72
C TYR A 319 2.22 -2.72 13.32
N LEU A 320 1.41 -2.90 12.28
CA LEU A 320 1.77 -2.39 10.94
C LEU A 320 2.01 -0.88 10.98
N ASP A 321 1.13 -0.13 11.63
CA ASP A 321 1.23 1.33 11.74
C ASP A 321 2.49 1.76 12.52
N SER A 322 2.90 1.02 13.56
CA SER A 322 4.13 1.33 14.31
C SER A 322 5.40 1.15 13.48
N ILE A 323 5.37 0.35 12.41
CA ILE A 323 6.50 0.16 11.49
C ILE A 323 6.44 1.15 10.33
N MET A 324 5.26 1.25 9.71
CA MET A 324 5.06 1.90 8.42
C MET A 324 4.69 3.38 8.53
N ASN A 325 4.16 3.83 9.68
CA ASN A 325 3.58 5.16 9.88
C ASN A 325 4.27 5.98 10.99
N VAL A 326 5.59 5.81 11.15
CA VAL A 326 6.38 6.54 12.15
C VAL A 326 6.52 8.03 11.81
N PRO A 327 6.42 8.95 12.79
CA PRO A 327 6.61 10.39 12.60
C PRO A 327 7.97 10.74 12.00
N MET A 328 8.02 11.84 11.22
CA MET A 328 9.27 12.33 10.60
C MET A 328 10.28 12.90 11.60
N PHE A 329 9.79 13.42 12.72
CA PHE A 329 10.62 14.01 13.76
C PHE A 329 10.40 13.21 15.03
N ASP A 330 11.47 12.57 15.48
CA ASP A 330 11.53 11.98 16.81
C ASP A 330 12.12 13.03 17.76
N PHE A 331 11.24 13.85 18.33
CA PHE A 331 11.64 14.85 19.32
C PHE A 331 12.19 14.24 20.61
N THR A 332 12.14 12.91 20.79
CA THR A 332 12.74 12.25 21.96
C THR A 332 14.25 12.12 21.86
N GLN A 333 14.85 12.33 20.68
CA GLN A 333 16.31 12.36 20.49
C GLN A 333 16.93 13.75 20.67
N GLU A 334 16.13 14.81 20.70
CA GLU A 334 16.61 16.19 20.90
C GLU A 334 16.31 16.68 22.32
N ASN A 335 17.08 16.20 23.31
CA ASN A 335 17.16 16.80 24.65
C ASN A 335 17.83 18.20 24.67
N GLY A 336 17.79 18.95 23.56
CA GLY A 336 18.61 20.16 23.36
C GLY A 336 17.90 21.37 22.75
N PHE A 337 16.56 21.39 22.71
CA PHE A 337 15.80 22.53 22.15
C PHE A 337 14.96 23.32 23.16
N LEU A 338 15.29 23.23 24.46
CA LEU A 338 14.77 24.13 25.49
C LEU A 338 15.89 24.80 26.29
#